data_AF-A0A920ACV6-F1
#
_entry.id   AF-A0A920ACV6-F1
#
_cell.length_a   1.000
_cell.length_b   1.000
_cell.length_c   1.000
_cell.angle_alpha   90.00
_cell.angle_beta   90.00
_cell.angle_gamma   90.00
#
_symmetry.space_group_name_H-M   'P 1'
#
loop_
_entity.id
_entity.type
_entity.pdbx_description
1 polymer ?
#
loop_
_entity_poly.entity_id
_entity_poly.type
_entity_poly.pdbx_seq_one_letter_code
_entity_poly.pdbx_strand_id
1 'polypeptide(L)'
;MKLLKFYILIFFSYTLSAQYFTNYLEVDGLLDNSVNCVSVDADDHVWFGTNSGVAFFDGFTWESYTTDDGLVDNVLRLFIPQVMVPYG
;
A
#
# COMPACT_ATOMS: atom_id res chain seq x y z
N MET A 1 -29.37 27.47 27.76
CA MET A 1 -28.24 27.73 26.82
C MET A 1 -26.87 27.22 27.30
N LYS A 2 -26.62 27.03 28.62
CA LYS A 2 -25.33 26.51 29.13
C LYS A 2 -25.08 25.01 28.82
N LEU A 3 -26.14 24.19 28.89
CA LEU A 3 -26.06 22.75 28.62
C LEU A 3 -25.84 22.42 27.12
N LEU A 4 -26.38 23.24 26.21
CA LEU A 4 -26.23 23.04 24.76
C LEU A 4 -24.76 23.17 24.31
N LYS A 5 -24.01 24.11 24.89
CA LYS A 5 -22.58 24.28 24.59
C LYS A 5 -21.74 23.08 25.05
N PHE A 6 -22.15 22.40 26.13
CA PHE A 6 -21.48 21.21 26.65
C PHE A 6 -21.65 20.00 25.71
N TYR A 7 -22.86 19.79 25.17
CA TYR A 7 -23.10 18.73 24.19
C TYR A 7 -22.37 18.99 22.85
N ILE A 8 -22.26 20.25 22.42
CA ILE A 8 -21.47 20.61 21.23
C ILE A 8 -19.97 20.35 21.44
N LEU A 9 -19.44 20.65 22.63
CA LEU A 9 -18.03 20.37 22.97
C LEU A 9 -17.72 18.87 23.00
N ILE A 10 -18.62 18.06 23.54
CA ILE A 10 -18.49 16.59 23.54
C ILE A 10 -18.54 16.05 22.11
N PHE A 11 -19.49 16.52 21.27
CA PHE A 11 -19.59 16.10 19.87
C PHE A 11 -18.33 16.46 19.05
N PHE A 12 -17.76 17.65 19.27
CA PHE A 12 -16.53 18.10 18.59
C PHE A 12 -15.28 17.35 19.05
N SER A 13 -15.26 16.82 20.28
CA SER A 13 -14.14 16.01 20.79
C SER A 13 -14.06 14.62 20.17
N TYR A 14 -15.17 14.08 19.64
CA TYR A 14 -15.18 12.77 18.99
C TYR A 14 -14.64 12.77 17.56
N THR A 15 -14.48 13.93 16.92
CA THR A 15 -14.11 14.03 15.50
C THR A 15 -12.61 14.24 15.26
N LEU A 16 -11.76 14.10 16.27
CA LEU A 16 -10.32 14.26 16.11
C LEU A 16 -9.61 12.90 16.02
N SER A 17 -9.75 12.22 14.88
CA SER A 17 -8.82 11.15 14.51
C SER A 17 -7.66 11.79 13.76
N ALA A 18 -6.45 11.69 14.30
CA ALA A 18 -5.25 11.99 13.54
C ALA A 18 -5.00 10.84 12.55
N GLN A 19 -4.71 11.17 11.31
CA GLN A 19 -4.23 10.19 10.34
C GLN A 19 -2.79 9.83 10.70
N TYR A 20 -2.49 8.54 10.82
CA TYR A 20 -1.14 8.04 11.03
C TYR A 20 -0.67 7.33 9.76
N PHE A 21 0.62 7.46 9.47
CA PHE A 21 1.27 6.72 8.39
C PHE A 21 1.94 5.49 8.98
N THR A 22 1.65 4.33 8.39
CA THR A 22 2.45 3.13 8.60
C THR A 22 3.55 3.12 7.55
N ASN A 23 4.79 2.90 7.97
CA ASN A 23 5.93 2.77 7.07
C ASN A 23 6.26 1.29 6.91
N TYR A 24 6.51 0.88 5.66
CA TYR A 24 7.00 -0.44 5.33
C TYR A 24 8.34 -0.28 4.62
N LEU A 25 9.34 -1.01 5.08
CA LEU A 25 10.71 -1.00 4.57
C LEU A 25 11.11 -2.41 4.10
N GLU A 26 12.34 -2.53 3.61
CA GLU A 26 12.91 -3.83 3.22
C GLU A 26 12.80 -4.91 4.32
N VAL A 27 12.94 -4.52 5.59
CA VAL A 27 12.82 -5.44 6.72
C VAL A 27 11.41 -5.99 6.92
N ASP A 28 10.38 -5.30 6.40
CA ASP A 28 8.98 -5.68 6.54
C ASP A 28 8.49 -6.57 5.40
N GLY A 29 9.25 -6.63 4.29
CA GLY A 29 8.92 -7.44 3.11
C GLY A 29 8.96 -6.70 1.77
N LEU A 30 9.22 -5.39 1.79
CA LEU A 30 9.47 -4.64 0.55
C LEU A 30 10.79 -5.09 -0.10
N LEU A 31 10.85 -5.17 -1.43
CA LEU A 31 12.07 -5.61 -2.12
C LEU A 31 13.21 -4.58 -2.11
N ASP A 32 12.87 -3.30 -2.17
CA ASP A 32 13.82 -2.18 -2.18
C ASP A 32 13.07 -0.93 -1.69
N ASN A 33 13.70 -0.15 -0.82
CA ASN A 33 13.10 1.07 -0.28
C ASN A 33 12.83 2.15 -1.36
N SER A 34 13.40 1.99 -2.56
CA SER A 34 13.17 2.84 -3.72
C SER A 34 11.95 2.36 -4.52
N VAL A 35 10.78 2.86 -4.16
CA VAL A 35 9.52 2.62 -4.88
C VAL A 35 9.40 3.59 -6.05
N ASN A 36 9.31 3.05 -7.27
CA ASN A 36 9.18 3.82 -8.50
C ASN A 36 7.71 4.02 -8.91
N CYS A 37 6.85 3.02 -8.64
CA CYS A 37 5.44 3.07 -8.97
C CYS A 37 4.60 2.21 -8.01
N VAL A 38 3.32 2.58 -7.86
CA VAL A 38 2.36 1.87 -7.03
C VAL A 38 1.07 1.67 -7.83
N SER A 39 0.45 0.50 -7.70
CA SER A 39 -0.85 0.20 -8.26
C SER A 39 -1.68 -0.63 -7.28
N VAL A 40 -3.01 -0.53 -7.40
CA VAL A 40 -3.95 -1.30 -6.59
C VAL A 40 -4.81 -2.11 -7.54
N ASP A 41 -5.00 -3.39 -7.25
CA ASP A 41 -5.86 -4.26 -8.05
C ASP A 41 -7.34 -4.20 -7.60
N ALA A 42 -8.18 -5.05 -8.20
CA ALA A 42 -9.62 -5.06 -7.92
C ALA A 42 -9.97 -5.64 -6.55
N ASP A 43 -9.04 -6.35 -5.91
CA ASP A 43 -9.20 -7.01 -4.62
C ASP A 43 -8.54 -6.17 -3.49
N ASP A 44 -8.24 -4.90 -3.77
CA ASP A 44 -7.57 -3.93 -2.88
C ASP A 44 -6.14 -4.32 -2.47
N HIS A 45 -5.49 -5.25 -3.20
CA HIS A 45 -4.07 -5.53 -2.95
C HIS A 45 -3.19 -4.48 -3.59
N VAL A 46 -2.04 -4.23 -2.97
CA VAL A 46 -1.12 -3.17 -3.36
C VAL A 46 0.14 -3.77 -4.00
N TRP A 47 0.47 -3.25 -5.17
CA TRP A 47 1.63 -3.64 -5.96
C TRP A 47 2.62 -2.49 -6.02
N PHE A 48 3.88 -2.76 -5.65
CA PHE A 48 4.97 -1.80 -5.60
C PHE A 48 6.05 -2.19 -6.61
N GLY A 49 6.22 -1.40 -7.66
CA GLY A 49 7.36 -1.54 -8.56
C GLY A 49 8.58 -0.85 -7.97
N THR A 50 9.65 -1.61 -7.74
CA THR A 50 10.89 -1.12 -7.13
C THR A 50 12.06 -1.18 -8.12
N ASN A 51 13.28 -0.92 -7.64
CA ASN A 51 14.50 -1.15 -8.42
C ASN A 51 14.95 -2.62 -8.45
N SER A 52 14.31 -3.49 -7.64
CA SER A 52 14.72 -4.88 -7.43
C SER A 52 13.60 -5.88 -7.72
N GLY A 53 12.49 -5.44 -8.31
CA GLY A 53 11.36 -6.29 -8.71
C GLY A 53 10.00 -5.66 -8.39
N VAL A 54 8.98 -6.52 -8.23
CA VAL A 54 7.64 -6.15 -7.75
C VAL A 54 7.44 -6.72 -6.35
N ALA A 55 7.07 -5.87 -5.40
CA ALA A 55 6.53 -6.33 -4.13
C ALA A 55 5.01 -6.26 -4.16
N PHE A 56 4.35 -7.29 -3.64
CA PHE A 56 2.91 -7.41 -3.50
C PHE A 56 2.55 -7.44 -2.02
N PHE A 57 1.48 -6.74 -1.64
CA PHE A 57 0.98 -6.71 -0.28
C PHE A 57 -0.54 -6.86 -0.26
N ASP A 58 -1.03 -7.90 0.41
CA ASP A 58 -2.47 -8.19 0.54
C ASP A 58 -3.13 -7.55 1.77
N GLY A 59 -2.36 -6.75 2.55
CA GLY A 59 -2.80 -6.19 3.84
C GLY A 59 -2.25 -6.94 5.06
N PHE A 60 -1.74 -8.15 4.87
CA PHE A 60 -1.24 -9.03 5.93
C PHE A 60 0.13 -9.64 5.64
N THR A 61 0.38 -9.99 4.38
CA THR A 61 1.55 -10.73 3.90
C THR A 61 2.20 -10.03 2.72
N TRP A 62 3.51 -10.26 2.59
CA TRP A 62 4.33 -9.73 1.51
C TRP A 62 4.78 -10.86 0.60
N GLU A 63 4.67 -10.63 -0.70
CA GLU A 63 5.25 -11.49 -1.73
C GLU A 63 6.12 -10.66 -2.68
N SER A 64 7.09 -11.31 -3.31
CA SER A 64 8.05 -10.67 -4.20
C SER A 64 8.17 -11.43 -5.51
N TYR A 65 8.29 -10.66 -6.59
CA TYR A 65 8.44 -11.17 -7.94
C TYR A 65 9.63 -10.49 -8.60
N THR A 66 10.46 -11.29 -9.27
CA THR A 66 11.69 -10.87 -9.93
C THR A 66 11.75 -11.43 -11.36
N THR A 67 12.84 -11.19 -12.06
CA THR A 67 13.15 -11.83 -13.35
C THR A 67 13.14 -13.36 -13.28
N ASP A 68 13.44 -13.95 -12.11
CA ASP A 68 13.40 -15.40 -11.92
C ASP A 68 11.96 -15.94 -11.93
N ASP A 69 10.98 -15.08 -11.63
CA ASP A 69 9.54 -15.38 -11.62
C ASP A 69 8.86 -15.02 -12.95
N GLY A 70 9.63 -14.55 -13.94
CA GLY A 70 9.15 -14.24 -15.29
C GLY A 70 8.93 -12.75 -15.58
N LEU A 71 9.36 -11.85 -14.69
CA LEU A 71 9.39 -10.42 -15.02
C LEU A 71 10.39 -10.13 -16.14
N VAL A 72 10.05 -9.17 -17.01
CA VAL A 72 10.92 -8.76 -18.12
C VAL A 72 12.14 -7.98 -17.63
N ASP A 73 12.02 -7.27 -16.51
CA ASP A 73 13.08 -6.51 -15.84
C ASP A 73 12.76 -6.37 -14.34
N ASN A 74 13.78 -6.21 -13.49
CA ASN A 74 13.65 -5.94 -12.07
C ASN A 74 13.50 -4.43 -11.79
N VAL A 75 13.94 -3.55 -12.70
CA VAL A 75 13.75 -2.11 -12.54
C VAL A 75 12.43 -1.70 -13.16
N LEU A 76 11.38 -1.62 -12.34
CA LEU A 76 10.04 -1.33 -12.83
C LEU A 76 9.67 0.13 -12.64
N ARG A 77 9.34 0.79 -13.74
CA ARG A 77 8.86 2.20 -13.77
C ARG A 77 7.36 2.33 -13.90
N LEU A 78 6.68 1.25 -14.28
CA LEU A 78 5.24 1.17 -14.43
C LEU A 78 4.79 -0.27 -14.19
N PHE A 79 3.75 -0.43 -13.38
CA PHE A 79 3.09 -1.71 -13.13
C PHE A 79 1.59 -1.57 -13.42
N ILE A 80 1.04 -2.52 -14.17
CA ILE A 80 -0.41 -2.61 -14.43
C ILE A 80 -0.86 -4.01 -13.97
N PRO A 81 -1.53 -4.13 -12.81
CA PRO A 81 -1.85 -5.42 -12.18
C PRO A 81 -2.64 -6.34 -13.10
N GLN A 82 -3.62 -5.77 -13.81
CA GLN A 82 -4.56 -6.49 -14.68
C GLN A 82 -3.92 -7.13 -15.93
N VAL A 83 -2.66 -6.81 -16.24
CA VAL A 83 -1.95 -7.34 -17.41
C VAL A 83 -0.95 -8.43 -17.03
N MET A 84 -0.48 -8.46 -15.77
CA MET A 84 0.60 -9.34 -15.34
C MET A 84 0.16 -10.55 -14.51
N VAL A 85 -1.04 -10.54 -13.93
CA VAL A 85 -1.56 -11.71 -13.21
C VAL A 85 -2.66 -12.37 -14.05
N PRO A 86 -2.41 -13.53 -14.68
CA PRO A 86 -3.50 -14.30 -15.26
C PRO A 86 -4.34 -14.80 -14.09
N TYR A 87 -5.56 -14.28 -13.96
CA TYR A 87 -6.57 -14.86 -13.08
C TYR A 87 -6.70 -16.36 -13.39
N GLY A 88 -6.15 -17.19 -12.50
CA GLY A 88 -6.30 -18.64 -12.50
C GLY A 88 -7.39 -19.05 -11.52
#